data_AF-A0A2C1YDG0-F1
#
_entry.id   AF-A0A2C1YDG0-F1
#
_cell.length_a   1.000
_cell.length_b   1.000
_cell.length_c   1.000
_cell.angle_alpha   90.00
_cell.angle_beta   90.00
_cell.angle_gamma   90.00
#
_symmetry.space_group_name_H-M   'P 1'
#
loop_
_entity.id
_entity.type
_entity.pdbx_description
1 polymer ?
#
loop_
_entity_poly.entity_id
_entity_poly.type
_entity_poly.pdbx_seq_one_letter_code
_entity_poly.pdbx_strand_id
1 'polypeptide(L)'
;MWFDINHFDSVIIGGSIHNGTIQGSVRNFIEQNREILMTKKLGLYLCCWHGGVSGVLQFNNAFTLALREKSIASGNFGGEMLISKMGFIEKQIAGYIAGITTDTSNMDLTEIIILQVK
;
A
#
# COMPACT_ATOMS: atom_id res chain seq x y z
N MET A 1 18.39 -7.54 -14.91
CA MET A 1 17.03 -7.78 -14.38
C MET A 1 16.12 -8.00 -15.58
N TRP A 2 15.37 -9.10 -15.62
CA TRP A 2 14.70 -9.65 -16.83
C TRP A 2 13.20 -9.32 -16.90
N PHE A 3 12.77 -8.27 -16.21
CA PHE A 3 11.36 -7.87 -16.14
C PHE A 3 11.18 -6.50 -16.79
N ASP A 4 10.71 -6.51 -18.04
CA ASP A 4 10.37 -5.30 -18.79
C ASP A 4 8.85 -5.10 -18.78
N ILE A 5 8.41 -4.00 -18.18
CA ILE A 5 6.98 -3.71 -18.04
C ILE A 5 6.33 -3.24 -19.35
N ASN A 6 7.12 -2.96 -20.39
CA ASN A 6 6.60 -2.53 -21.68
C ASN A 6 5.70 -3.59 -22.33
N HIS A 7 5.94 -4.88 -22.05
CA HIS A 7 5.19 -6.00 -22.63
C HIS A 7 3.81 -6.22 -21.99
N PHE A 8 3.43 -5.43 -20.99
CA PHE A 8 2.13 -5.56 -20.32
C PHE A 8 1.21 -4.41 -20.70
N ASP A 9 -0.07 -4.71 -20.93
CA ASP A 9 -1.10 -3.69 -21.18
C ASP A 9 -1.54 -3.00 -19.88
N SER A 10 -1.52 -3.75 -18.79
CA SER A 10 -1.98 -3.31 -17.47
C SER A 10 -0.94 -3.63 -16.40
N VAL A 11 -0.81 -2.74 -15.42
CA VAL A 11 0.10 -2.90 -14.29
C VAL A 11 -0.66 -2.58 -13.01
N ILE A 12 -0.57 -3.47 -12.02
CA ILE A 12 -1.10 -3.23 -10.68
C ILE A 12 0.09 -3.10 -9.74
N ILE A 13 0.12 -2.01 -8.97
CA ILE A 13 1.18 -1.75 -8.00
C ILE A 13 0.56 -1.60 -6.62
N GLY A 14 1.11 -2.32 -5.66
CA GLY A 14 0.74 -2.11 -4.27
C GLY A 14 1.69 -2.77 -3.31
N GLY A 15 1.41 -2.59 -2.03
CA GLY A 15 2.25 -3.11 -0.96
C GLY A 15 1.65 -2.83 0.40
N SER A 16 2.34 -3.30 1.43
CA SER A 16 1.99 -2.98 2.82
C SER A 16 2.69 -1.70 3.28
N ILE A 17 2.09 -1.04 4.28
CA ILE A 17 2.79 -0.04 5.07
C ILE A 17 3.44 -0.69 6.28
N HIS A 18 4.75 -0.51 6.41
CA HIS A 18 5.49 -0.77 7.63
C HIS A 18 6.21 0.52 8.03
N ASN A 19 6.18 0.84 9.33
CA ASN A 19 6.81 2.05 9.88
C ASN A 19 6.43 3.33 9.10
N GLY A 20 5.16 3.44 8.70
CA GLY A 20 4.60 4.62 8.04
C GLY A 20 4.93 4.78 6.55
N THR A 21 5.68 3.85 5.93
CA THR A 21 6.03 3.94 4.50
C THR A 21 5.78 2.64 3.75
N ILE A 22 5.54 2.76 2.43
CA ILE A 22 5.52 1.60 1.54
C ILE A 22 6.94 1.04 1.37
N GLN A 23 7.03 -0.26 1.14
CA GLN A 23 8.27 -1.00 0.93
C GLN A 23 9.19 -0.28 -0.09
N GLY A 24 10.49 -0.18 0.24
CA GLY A 24 11.46 0.54 -0.59
C GLY A 24 11.61 -0.03 -2.00
N SER A 25 11.43 -1.34 -2.17
CA SER A 25 11.41 -1.99 -3.49
C SER A 25 10.28 -1.50 -4.38
N VAL A 26 9.07 -1.33 -3.83
CA VAL A 26 7.91 -0.81 -4.56
C VAL A 26 8.14 0.65 -4.96
N ARG A 27 8.66 1.46 -4.04
CA ARG A 27 9.02 2.86 -4.34
C ARG A 27 10.05 2.94 -5.46
N ASN A 28 11.14 2.18 -5.37
CA ASN A 28 12.19 2.16 -6.38
C ASN A 28 11.66 1.70 -7.74
N PHE A 29 10.77 0.71 -7.75
CA PHE A 29 10.13 0.23 -8.98
C PHE A 29 9.29 1.34 -9.63
N ILE A 30 8.48 2.07 -8.86
CA ILE A 30 7.69 3.19 -9.36
C ILE A 30 8.59 4.27 -9.97
N GLU A 31 9.64 4.67 -9.26
CA GLU A 31 10.55 5.72 -9.72
C GLU A 31 11.28 5.33 -11.01
N GLN A 32 11.80 4.09 -11.08
CA GLN A 32 12.53 3.61 -12.26
C GLN A 32 11.65 3.44 -13.50
N ASN A 33 10.34 3.29 -13.32
CA ASN A 33 9.40 2.98 -14.40
C ASN A 33 8.35 4.08 -14.62
N ARG A 34 8.53 5.25 -13.99
CA ARG A 34 7.51 6.30 -13.90
C ARG A 34 6.88 6.66 -15.24
N GLU A 35 7.70 6.91 -16.26
CA GLU A 35 7.23 7.30 -17.59
C GLU A 35 6.39 6.20 -18.25
N ILE A 36 6.87 4.95 -18.19
CA ILE A 36 6.15 3.82 -18.79
C ILE A 36 4.84 3.58 -18.04
N LEU A 37 4.82 3.67 -16.70
CA LEU A 37 3.61 3.49 -15.89
C LEU A 37 2.50 4.49 -16.26
N MET A 38 2.85 5.71 -16.66
CA MET A 38 1.89 6.71 -17.13
C MET A 38 1.22 6.33 -18.47
N THR A 39 1.78 5.38 -19.21
CA THR A 39 1.19 4.86 -20.47
C THR A 39 0.26 3.66 -20.25
N LYS A 40 0.35 2.99 -19.10
CA LYS A 40 -0.36 1.73 -18.83
C LYS A 40 -1.76 1.92 -18.25
N LYS A 41 -2.57 0.86 -18.29
CA LYS A 41 -3.76 0.73 -17.43
C LYS A 41 -3.26 0.43 -16.01
N LEU A 42 -3.29 1.44 -15.14
CA LEU A 42 -2.65 1.38 -13.83
C LEU A 42 -3.69 1.11 -12.73
N GLY A 43 -3.50 0.06 -11.94
CA GLY A 43 -4.18 -0.16 -10.68
C GLY A 43 -3.25 0.12 -9.51
N LEU A 44 -3.76 0.72 -8.44
CA LEU A 44 -3.01 0.98 -7.22
C LEU A 44 -3.69 0.30 -6.03
N TYR A 45 -2.92 -0.27 -5.12
CA TYR A 45 -3.48 -0.69 -3.84
C TYR A 45 -2.50 -0.53 -2.68
N LEU A 46 -3.05 -0.43 -1.48
CA LEU A 46 -2.27 -0.41 -0.25
C LEU A 46 -2.91 -1.33 0.78
N CYS A 47 -2.06 -2.00 1.56
CA CYS A 47 -2.48 -2.68 2.78
C CYS A 47 -1.93 -1.89 3.98
N CYS A 48 -2.80 -1.16 4.65
CA CYS A 48 -2.49 -0.36 5.81
C CYS A 48 -3.43 -0.69 6.97
N TRP A 49 -2.86 -1.03 8.13
CA TRP A 49 -3.66 -1.28 9.34
C TRP A 49 -4.46 -0.04 9.81
N HIS A 50 -3.96 1.17 9.52
CA HIS A 50 -4.69 2.41 9.84
C HIS A 50 -5.81 2.68 8.83
N GLY A 51 -7.03 2.82 9.34
CA GLY A 51 -8.18 3.31 8.56
C GLY A 51 -8.29 4.84 8.55
N GLY A 52 -9.40 5.34 8.00
CA GLY A 52 -9.77 6.75 8.02
C GLY A 52 -8.72 7.69 7.40
N VAL A 53 -8.55 8.86 8.00
CA VAL A 53 -7.64 9.92 7.50
C VAL A 53 -6.18 9.45 7.43
N SER A 54 -5.74 8.67 8.41
CA SER A 54 -4.37 8.13 8.44
C SER A 54 -4.10 7.16 7.30
N GLY A 55 -5.05 6.28 6.98
CA GLY A 55 -4.96 5.40 5.81
C GLY A 55 -4.89 6.18 4.49
N VAL A 56 -5.75 7.20 4.33
CA VAL A 56 -5.73 8.08 3.14
C VAL A 56 -4.40 8.80 3.00
N LEU A 57 -3.84 9.34 4.08
CA LEU A 57 -2.55 10.02 4.05
C LEU A 57 -1.42 9.07 3.66
N GLN A 58 -1.41 7.85 4.19
CA GLN A 58 -0.40 6.86 3.82
C GLN A 58 -0.53 6.42 2.36
N PHE A 59 -1.75 6.29 1.83
CA PHE A 59 -1.99 6.04 0.41
C PHE A 59 -1.43 7.18 -0.47
N ASN A 60 -1.72 8.42 -0.10
CA ASN A 60 -1.24 9.60 -0.83
C ASN A 60 0.28 9.78 -0.73
N ASN A 61 0.91 9.34 0.35
CA ASN A 61 2.36 9.34 0.51
C ASN A 61 3.03 8.20 -0.27
N ALA A 62 2.37 7.06 -0.40
CA ALA A 62 2.89 5.91 -1.15
C ALA A 62 2.84 6.16 -2.67
N PHE A 63 1.82 6.87 -3.16
CA PHE A 63 1.59 7.10 -4.58
C PHE A 63 1.41 8.59 -4.90
N THR A 64 2.25 9.09 -5.80
CA THR A 64 2.18 10.50 -6.25
C THR A 64 0.79 10.85 -6.81
N LEU A 65 0.42 12.13 -6.75
CA LEU A 65 -0.87 12.60 -7.28
C LEU A 65 -1.07 12.18 -8.74
N ALA A 66 -0.03 12.29 -9.58
CA ALA A 66 -0.10 11.89 -10.98
C ALA A 66 -0.47 10.42 -11.19
N LEU A 67 0.10 9.50 -10.40
CA LEU A 67 -0.24 8.08 -10.46
C LEU A 67 -1.66 7.82 -9.96
N ARG A 68 -2.06 8.49 -8.88
CA ARG A 68 -3.41 8.37 -8.31
C ARG A 68 -4.48 8.88 -9.26
N GLU A 69 -4.24 9.98 -9.97
CA GLU A 69 -5.17 10.51 -10.97
C GLU A 69 -5.23 9.62 -12.22
N LYS A 70 -4.09 9.07 -12.65
CA LYS A 70 -4.01 8.19 -13.82
C LYS A 70 -4.52 6.77 -13.57
N SER A 71 -4.52 6.30 -12.32
CA SER A 71 -4.95 4.95 -11.99
C SER A 71 -6.43 4.76 -12.29
N ILE A 72 -6.77 3.68 -12.99
CA ILE A 72 -8.16 3.32 -13.28
C ILE A 72 -8.85 2.71 -12.07
N ALA A 73 -8.11 2.21 -11.09
CA ALA A 73 -8.64 1.70 -9.85
C ALA A 73 -7.63 1.92 -8.72
N SER A 74 -8.14 2.24 -7.53
CA SER A 74 -7.35 2.41 -6.32
C SER A 74 -8.09 1.82 -5.13
N GLY A 75 -7.37 1.18 -4.20
CA GLY A 75 -7.97 0.64 -2.98
C GLY A 75 -7.02 0.59 -1.79
N ASN A 76 -7.55 0.80 -0.58
CA ASN A 76 -6.84 0.48 0.65
C ASN A 76 -7.57 -0.67 1.34
N PHE A 77 -6.95 -1.84 1.39
CA PHE A 77 -7.60 -3.07 1.84
C PHE A 77 -7.42 -3.33 3.34
N GLY A 78 -7.01 -2.31 4.08
CA GLY A 78 -6.74 -2.45 5.50
C GLY A 78 -5.46 -3.24 5.76
N GLY A 79 -5.31 -3.81 6.95
CA GLY A 79 -4.13 -4.60 7.27
C GLY A 79 -4.18 -5.20 8.65
N GLU A 80 -3.13 -5.96 8.98
CA GLU A 80 -3.00 -6.66 10.24
C GLU A 80 -1.81 -6.12 11.03
N MET A 81 -1.99 -6.01 12.35
CA MET A 81 -0.92 -5.77 13.29
C MET A 81 -0.68 -7.06 14.06
N LEU A 82 0.26 -7.86 13.58
CA LEU A 82 0.57 -9.19 14.12
C LEU A 82 1.67 -9.07 15.19
N ILE A 83 1.29 -8.60 16.37
CA ILE A 83 2.17 -8.51 17.55
C ILE A 83 2.89 -9.83 17.79
N SER A 84 2.23 -10.98 17.67
CA SER A 84 2.81 -12.31 17.86
C SER A 84 4.05 -12.57 17.01
N LYS A 85 4.11 -11.98 15.81
CA LYS A 85 5.20 -12.12 14.83
C LYS A 85 6.30 -11.05 14.95
N MET A 86 6.13 -10.05 15.81
CA MET A 86 7.09 -8.96 16.01
C MET A 86 8.24 -9.35 16.96
N GLY A 87 9.40 -8.73 16.77
CA GLY A 87 10.52 -8.79 17.73
C GLY A 87 10.20 -8.08 19.05
N PHE A 88 10.98 -8.33 20.10
CA PHE A 88 10.73 -7.75 21.43
C PHE A 88 10.66 -6.21 21.42
N ILE A 89 11.57 -5.56 20.69
CA ILE A 89 11.61 -4.08 20.61
C ILE A 89 10.38 -3.55 19.85
N GLU A 90 10.03 -4.16 18.72
CA GLU A 90 8.87 -3.77 17.91
C GLU A 90 7.56 -3.91 18.69
N LYS A 91 7.41 -4.98 19.49
CA LYS A 91 6.26 -5.20 20.38
C LYS A 91 6.12 -4.07 21.40
N GLN A 92 7.22 -3.66 22.04
CA GLN A 92 7.20 -2.58 23.03
C GLN A 92 6.79 -1.23 22.40
N ILE A 93 7.28 -0.93 21.20
CA ILE A 93 6.93 0.28 20.45
C ILE A 93 5.44 0.26 20.05
N ALA A 94 4.94 -0.87 19.54
CA ALA A 94 3.54 -1.02 19.16
C ALA A 94 2.60 -0.84 20.37
N GLY A 95 2.95 -1.45 21.52
CA GLY A 95 2.20 -1.27 22.76
C GLY A 95 2.18 0.18 23.26
N TYR A 96 3.29 0.90 23.15
CA TYR A 96 3.38 2.29 23.59
C TYR A 96 2.63 3.27 22.67
N ILE A 97 2.78 3.14 21.35
CA ILE A 97 2.24 4.09 20.37
C ILE A 97 0.77 3.80 20.05
N ALA A 98 0.43 2.53 19.84
CA ALA A 98 -0.89 2.13 19.36
C ALA A 98 -1.78 1.57 20.48
N GLY A 99 -1.24 1.31 21.68
CA GLY A 99 -1.97 0.63 22.75
C GLY A 99 -2.32 -0.82 22.42
N ILE A 100 -1.67 -1.42 21.42
CA ILE A 100 -1.98 -2.75 20.90
C ILE A 100 -0.96 -3.75 21.43
N THR A 101 -1.46 -4.74 22.18
CA THR A 101 -0.65 -5.78 22.82
C THR A 101 -0.94 -7.18 22.27
N THR A 102 -1.93 -7.31 21.40
CA THR A 102 -2.34 -8.56 20.77
C THR A 102 -2.51 -8.38 19.28
N ASP A 103 -2.58 -9.50 18.55
CA ASP A 103 -2.85 -9.47 17.11
C ASP A 103 -4.20 -8.80 16.85
N THR A 104 -4.23 -7.87 15.90
CA THR A 104 -5.46 -7.19 15.47
C THR A 104 -5.52 -7.12 13.95
N SER A 105 -6.73 -7.12 13.42
CA SER A 105 -7.00 -7.06 11.99
C SER A 105 -8.00 -5.95 11.71
N ASN A 106 -7.61 -5.06 10.79
CA ASN A 106 -8.45 -4.00 10.23
C ASN A 106 -8.64 -4.25 8.71
N MET A 107 -8.71 -5.50 8.27
CA MET A 107 -8.94 -5.80 6.86
C MET A 107 -10.29 -5.23 6.41
N ASP A 108 -10.25 -4.42 5.36
CA ASP A 108 -11.46 -3.88 4.73
C ASP A 108 -11.83 -4.75 3.53
N LEU A 109 -12.59 -5.80 3.81
CA LEU A 109 -13.06 -6.74 2.79
C LEU A 109 -14.09 -6.11 1.84
N THR A 110 -14.67 -4.97 2.21
CA THR A 110 -15.65 -4.24 1.39
C THR A 110 -14.95 -3.52 0.24
N GLU A 111 -13.83 -2.86 0.55
CA GLU A 111 -12.97 -2.21 -0.43
C GLU A 111 -12.31 -3.22 -1.39
N ILE A 112 -12.08 -4.47 -0.95
CA ILE A 112 -11.57 -5.56 -1.82
C ILE A 112 -12.58 -5.90 -2.94
N ILE A 113 -13.88 -5.78 -2.66
CA ILE A 113 -14.96 -6.08 -3.61
C ILE A 113 -15.25 -4.88 -4.51
N ILE A 114 -14.99 -3.66 -4.02
CA ILE A 114 -15.21 -2.41 -4.74
C ILE A 114 -13.85 -1.79 -5.07
N LEU A 115 -13.18 -2.32 -6.09
CA LEU A 115 -12.20 -1.51 -6.79
C LEU A 115 -12.94 -0.27 -7.31
N GLN A 116 -12.65 0.90 -6.74
CA GLN A 116 -13.22 2.18 -7.17
C GLN A 116 -12.67 2.48 -8.57
N VAL A 117 -13.36 1.96 -9.59
CA VAL A 117 -13.00 2.23 -10.98
C VAL A 117 -13.32 3.69 -11.27
N LYS A 118 -12.29 4.46 -11.64
CA LYS A 118 -12.43 5.86 -12.06
C LYS A 118 -12.84 5.97 -13.52
#